data_AF-A0A0P7FSQ8-F1
#
_entry.id   AF-A0A0P7FSQ8-F1
#
_cell.length_a   1.000
_cell.length_b   1.000
_cell.length_c   1.000
_cell.angle_alpha   90.00
_cell.angle_beta   90.00
_cell.angle_gamma   90.00
#
_symmetry.space_group_name_H-M   'P 1'
#
loop_
_entity.id
_entity.type
_entity.pdbx_description
1 polymer ?
#
loop_
_entity_poly.entity_id
_entity_poly.type
_entity_poly.pdbx_seq_one_letter_code
_entity_poly.pdbx_strand_id
1 'polypeptide(L)'
;MTRAGFTVHPTTRAPFNSVSEDEERRGRDGAKLLTGHSEFTPSAEKRARIMSSLGQVTKTRSVYFVEEGAKRTSVKGTALVSCEELADTDDPEAVRDLIRERAAEPGEA
;
A
#
# COMPACT_ATOMS: atom_id res chain seq x y z
N MET A 1 5.31 -12.07 16.07
CA MET A 1 5.79 -10.71 15.75
C MET A 1 4.62 -9.76 15.87
N THR A 2 4.77 -8.71 16.67
CA THR A 2 3.67 -7.88 17.15
C THR A 2 3.20 -6.91 16.07
N ARG A 3 2.26 -7.42 15.28
CA ARG A 3 1.09 -6.77 14.67
C ARG A 3 0.91 -5.27 15.02
N ALA A 4 1.17 -4.41 14.04
CA ALA A 4 0.82 -2.97 14.04
C ALA A 4 -0.71 -2.75 13.91
N GLY A 5 -1.52 -3.47 14.69
CA GLY A 5 -2.99 -3.47 14.62
C GLY A 5 -3.59 -4.23 13.43
N PHE A 6 -2.78 -4.69 12.47
CA PHE A 6 -3.25 -5.35 11.24
C PHE A 6 -3.25 -6.88 11.28
N THR A 7 -4.33 -7.49 10.83
CA THR A 7 -4.32 -8.89 10.38
C THR A 7 -3.77 -8.93 8.96
N VAL A 8 -2.67 -9.66 8.74
CA VAL A 8 -1.97 -9.73 7.44
C VAL A 8 -2.16 -11.12 6.83
N HIS A 9 -2.65 -11.14 5.59
CA HIS A 9 -2.89 -12.34 4.79
C HIS A 9 -1.90 -12.37 3.62
N PRO A 10 -0.85 -13.22 3.63
CA PRO A 10 0.10 -13.30 2.53
C PRO A 10 -0.50 -13.97 1.29
N THR A 11 -0.02 -13.60 0.10
CA THR A 11 -0.48 -14.14 -1.18
C THR A 11 0.66 -14.66 -2.04
N THR A 12 0.45 -15.79 -2.72
CA THR A 12 1.50 -16.48 -3.51
C THR A 12 1.46 -16.15 -5.00
N ARG A 13 0.27 -15.97 -5.59
CA ARG A 13 0.08 -15.75 -7.04
C ARG A 13 -0.81 -14.55 -7.30
N ALA A 14 -0.41 -13.42 -6.74
CA ALA A 14 -1.13 -12.17 -6.85
C ALA A 14 -0.17 -11.04 -7.30
N PRO A 15 -0.71 -9.95 -7.88
CA PRO A 15 0.09 -8.76 -8.19
C PRO A 15 0.60 -8.02 -6.94
N PHE A 16 0.12 -8.42 -5.76
CA PHE A 16 0.52 -7.96 -4.42
C PHE A 16 1.07 -9.14 -3.61
N ASN A 17 1.80 -8.84 -2.54
CA ASN A 17 2.42 -9.81 -1.65
C ASN A 17 1.53 -10.14 -0.43
N SER A 18 0.68 -9.21 0.00
CA SER A 18 -0.28 -9.44 1.07
C SER A 18 -1.51 -8.53 0.98
N VAL A 19 -2.55 -8.95 1.69
CA VAL A 19 -3.72 -8.14 2.02
C VAL A 19 -3.73 -7.93 3.52
N SER A 20 -3.83 -6.70 3.99
CA SER A 20 -3.88 -6.37 5.41
C SER A 20 -5.21 -5.74 5.79
N GLU A 21 -5.74 -6.09 6.95
CA GLU A 21 -7.00 -5.58 7.49
C GLU A 21 -6.74 -4.95 8.87
N ASP A 22 -7.12 -3.68 9.03
CA ASP A 22 -7.05 -3.01 10.33
C ASP A 22 -8.24 -3.45 11.18
N GLU A 23 -7.99 -4.13 12.29
CA GLU A 23 -9.08 -4.63 13.14
C GLU A 23 -9.57 -3.62 14.18
N GLU A 24 -8.78 -2.57 14.44
CA GLU A 24 -9.06 -1.56 15.47
C GLU A 24 -9.84 -0.36 14.90
N ARG A 25 -9.60 0.03 13.64
CA ARG A 25 -10.46 1.02 12.96
C ARG A 25 -11.56 0.31 12.18
N ARG A 26 -12.81 0.42 12.62
CA ARG A 26 -13.99 0.15 11.77
C ARG A 26 -14.55 1.48 11.25
N GLY A 27 -14.37 1.80 9.97
CA GLY A 27 -14.82 3.06 9.36
C GLY A 27 -14.03 3.46 8.10
N ARG A 28 -14.07 4.74 7.71
CA ARG A 28 -13.35 5.32 6.55
C ARG A 28 -11.82 5.11 6.58
N ASP A 29 -11.28 4.85 7.77
CA ASP A 29 -9.85 4.64 8.02
C ASP A 29 -9.45 3.18 8.26
N GLY A 30 -10.45 2.29 8.40
CA GLY A 30 -10.30 0.84 8.57
C GLY A 30 -10.12 0.08 7.26
N ALA A 31 -9.40 0.69 6.32
CA ALA A 31 -9.36 0.22 4.96
C ALA A 31 -8.49 -1.03 4.84
N LYS A 32 -8.99 -2.01 4.09
CA LYS A 32 -8.16 -3.10 3.59
C LYS A 32 -7.00 -2.48 2.78
N LEU A 33 -5.82 -3.08 2.87
CA LEU A 33 -4.61 -2.62 2.21
C LEU A 33 -4.02 -3.73 1.34
N LEU A 34 -3.84 -3.47 0.05
CA LEU A 34 -3.01 -4.31 -0.82
C LEU A 34 -1.57 -3.84 -0.73
N THR A 35 -0.66 -4.73 -0.35
CA THR A 35 0.76 -4.41 -0.22
C THR A 35 1.58 -5.20 -1.22
N GLY A 36 2.35 -4.50 -2.05
CA GLY A 36 3.39 -5.07 -2.90
C GLY A 36 4.77 -4.61 -2.45
N HIS A 37 5.81 -5.40 -2.72
CA HIS A 37 7.19 -4.94 -2.57
C HIS A 37 8.11 -5.55 -3.63
N SER A 38 9.05 -4.74 -4.15
CA SER A 38 10.24 -5.16 -4.89
C SER A 38 11.07 -3.94 -5.30
N GLU A 39 12.24 -4.16 -5.90
CA GLU A 39 12.92 -3.17 -6.73
C GLU A 39 11.97 -2.48 -7.73
N PHE A 40 12.16 -1.18 -7.96
CA PHE A 40 11.28 -0.39 -8.83
C PHE A 40 11.62 -0.57 -10.31
N THR A 41 11.22 -1.71 -10.86
CA THR A 41 11.35 -2.07 -12.27
C THR A 41 10.09 -1.74 -13.07
N PRO A 42 10.13 -1.76 -14.43
CA PRO A 42 8.91 -1.64 -15.25
C PRO A 42 7.83 -2.68 -14.91
N SER A 43 8.24 -3.88 -14.46
CA SER A 43 7.34 -4.93 -13.97
C SER A 43 6.68 -4.56 -12.64
N ALA A 44 7.41 -3.90 -11.73
CA ALA A 44 6.85 -3.34 -10.49
C ALA A 44 5.85 -2.23 -10.79
N GLU A 45 6.16 -1.32 -11.72
CA GLU A 45 5.22 -0.29 -12.16
C GLU A 45 3.93 -0.90 -12.73
N LYS A 46 4.05 -1.95 -13.56
CA LYS A 46 2.90 -2.67 -14.11
C LYS A 46 2.05 -3.30 -13.00
N ARG A 47 2.68 -3.90 -11.97
CA ARG A 47 1.97 -4.44 -10.79
C ARG A 47 1.26 -3.34 -10.02
N ALA A 48 1.90 -2.21 -9.77
CA ALA A 48 1.29 -1.07 -9.10
C ALA A 48 0.06 -0.54 -9.84
N ARG A 49 0.09 -0.50 -11.19
CA ARG A 49 -1.10 -0.15 -12.00
C ARG A 49 -2.24 -1.16 -11.84
N ILE A 50 -1.94 -2.47 -11.86
CA ILE A 50 -2.95 -3.52 -11.65
C ILE A 50 -3.56 -3.41 -10.25
N MET A 51 -2.73 -3.20 -9.22
CA MET A 51 -3.17 -3.00 -7.84
C MET A 51 -4.09 -1.78 -7.68
N SER A 52 -3.87 -0.71 -8.45
CA SER A 52 -4.78 0.44 -8.45
C SER A 52 -6.16 0.06 -8.94
N SER A 53 -6.27 -0.61 -10.10
CA SER A 53 -7.56 -1.05 -10.64
C SER A 53 -8.27 -2.03 -9.70
N LEU A 54 -7.53 -2.94 -9.06
CA LEU A 54 -8.10 -3.85 -8.06
C LEU A 54 -8.55 -3.10 -6.81
N GLY A 55 -7.78 -2.12 -6.35
CA GLY A 55 -8.12 -1.28 -5.21
C GLY A 55 -9.45 -0.54 -5.42
N GLN A 56 -9.65 0.03 -6.61
CA GLN A 56 -10.91 0.71 -6.96
C GLN A 56 -12.12 -0.23 -6.88
N VAL A 57 -12.04 -1.42 -7.48
CA VAL A 57 -13.17 -2.37 -7.51
C VAL A 57 -13.44 -2.98 -6.13
N THR A 58 -12.38 -3.30 -5.38
CA THR A 58 -12.49 -3.94 -4.06
C THR A 58 -12.68 -2.95 -2.92
N LYS A 59 -12.67 -1.63 -3.21
CA LYS A 59 -12.69 -0.54 -2.22
C LYS A 59 -11.56 -0.69 -1.20
N THR A 60 -10.36 -0.95 -1.72
CA THR A 60 -9.14 -1.24 -0.96
C THR A 60 -8.07 -0.22 -1.36
N ARG A 61 -7.27 0.27 -0.42
CA ARG A 61 -6.10 1.11 -0.74
C ARG A 61 -4.94 0.23 -1.19
N SER A 62 -4.03 0.77 -1.98
CA SER A 62 -2.89 0.02 -2.53
C SER A 62 -1.59 0.76 -2.24
N VAL A 63 -0.61 0.04 -1.69
CA VAL A 63 0.76 0.53 -1.43
C VAL A 63 1.77 -0.40 -2.05
N TYR A 64 2.84 0.18 -2.57
CA TYR A 64 3.95 -0.53 -3.17
C TYR A 64 5.27 -0.05 -2.59
N PHE A 65 5.95 -0.94 -1.85
CA PHE A 65 7.24 -0.68 -1.24
C PHE A 65 8.38 -0.93 -2.21
N VAL A 66 9.30 0.02 -2.31
CA VAL A 66 10.47 -0.05 -3.20
C VAL A 66 11.75 0.08 -2.40
N GLU A 67 12.82 -0.58 -2.84
CA GLU A 67 14.09 -0.58 -2.10
C GLU A 67 14.78 0.78 -2.14
N GLU A 68 14.82 1.42 -3.32
CA GLU A 68 15.41 2.74 -3.52
C GLU A 68 14.33 3.79 -3.84
N GLY A 69 14.62 5.05 -3.50
CA GLY A 69 13.77 6.21 -3.79
C GLY A 69 13.17 6.21 -5.20
N ALA A 70 11.85 6.02 -5.28
CA ALA A 70 11.13 6.20 -6.54
C ALA A 70 11.07 7.70 -6.90
N LYS A 71 11.36 8.04 -8.17
CA LYS A 71 11.20 9.41 -8.69
C LYS A 71 9.75 9.93 -8.63
N ARG A 72 8.79 9.09 -8.27
CA ARG A 72 7.35 9.37 -8.24
C ARG A 72 6.80 8.83 -6.94
N THR A 73 5.81 9.53 -6.39
CA THR A 73 5.17 9.18 -5.11
C THR A 73 3.96 8.26 -5.27
N SER A 74 3.42 8.12 -6.49
CA SER A 74 2.30 7.22 -6.76
C SER A 74 2.25 6.74 -8.22
N VAL A 75 1.56 5.61 -8.43
CA VAL A 75 1.25 5.04 -9.74
C VAL A 75 -0.24 4.77 -9.82
N LYS A 76 -0.96 5.62 -10.55
CA LYS A 76 -2.41 5.48 -10.79
C LYS A 76 -3.26 5.35 -9.51
N GLY A 77 -2.81 5.88 -8.38
CA GLY A 77 -3.52 5.75 -7.09
C GLY A 77 -3.01 4.60 -6.20
N THR A 78 -1.99 3.87 -6.63
CA THR A 78 -1.16 3.05 -5.73
C THR A 78 -0.04 3.92 -5.19
N ALA A 79 0.06 4.06 -3.87
CA ALA A 79 1.14 4.79 -3.22
C ALA A 79 2.48 4.07 -3.43
N LEU A 80 3.53 4.81 -3.76
CA LEU A 80 4.91 4.32 -3.73
C LEU A 80 5.58 4.84 -2.46
N VAL A 81 6.25 3.95 -1.74
CA VAL A 81 6.97 4.27 -0.51
C VAL A 81 8.30 3.54 -0.53
N SER A 82 9.42 4.27 -0.37
CA SER A 82 10.72 3.61 -0.31
C SER A 82 11.01 3.01 1.07
N CYS A 83 11.89 2.03 1.12
CA CYS A 83 12.37 1.45 2.37
C CYS A 83 13.10 2.51 3.21
N GLU A 84 13.77 3.46 2.55
CA GLU A 84 14.40 4.63 3.19
C GLU A 84 13.36 5.52 3.89
N GLU A 85 12.23 5.85 3.23
CA GLU A 85 11.15 6.64 3.83
C GLU A 85 10.53 5.95 5.06
N LEU A 86 10.45 4.62 5.05
CA LEU A 86 10.00 3.85 6.20
C LEU A 86 11.02 3.84 7.33
N ALA A 87 12.32 3.77 7.02
CA ALA A 87 13.38 3.74 8.01
C ALA A 87 13.57 5.10 8.72
N ASP A 88 13.31 6.21 8.02
CA ASP A 88 13.29 7.56 8.59
C ASP A 88 12.02 7.85 9.43
N THR A 89 11.00 6.98 9.39
CA THR A 89 9.73 7.18 10.07
C THR A 89 9.52 6.17 11.20
N ASP A 90 9.79 6.58 12.44
CA ASP A 90 9.53 5.76 13.63
C ASP A 90 8.04 5.72 14.05
N ASP A 91 7.22 6.64 13.54
CA ASP A 91 5.80 6.73 13.91
C ASP A 91 4.87 5.99 12.92
N PRO A 92 4.12 4.98 13.36
CA PRO A 92 3.26 4.20 12.47
C PRO A 92 2.04 4.98 11.94
N GLU A 93 1.58 6.05 12.62
CA GLU A 93 0.50 6.90 12.09
C GLU A 93 1.04 7.80 10.97
N ALA A 94 2.27 8.31 11.08
CA ALA A 94 2.91 9.05 10.01
C ALA A 94 3.05 8.22 8.71
N VAL A 95 3.38 6.92 8.83
CA VAL A 95 3.38 6.01 7.66
C VAL A 95 1.97 5.84 7.08
N ARG A 96 0.95 5.74 7.93
CA ARG A 96 -0.45 5.63 7.47
C ARG A 96 -0.90 6.89 6.74
N ASP A 97 -0.55 8.06 7.26
CA ASP A 97 -0.88 9.34 6.65
C ASP A 97 -0.17 9.54 5.31
N LEU A 98 1.10 9.12 5.21
CA LEU A 98 1.84 9.08 3.94
C LEU A 98 1.12 8.24 2.89
N ILE A 99 0.65 7.05 3.27
CA ILE A 99 -0.09 6.15 2.38
C ILE A 99 -1.44 6.77 2.02
N ARG A 100 -2.15 7.40 2.96
CA ARG A 100 -3.43 8.07 2.70
C ARG A 100 -3.30 9.24 1.72
N GLU A 101 -2.25 10.04 1.85
CA GLU A 101 -1.99 11.18 0.96
C GLU A 101 -1.72 10.74 -0.48
N ARG A 102 -0.98 9.64 -0.65
CA ARG A 102 -0.49 9.19 -1.96
C ARG A 102 -1.41 8.19 -2.66
N ALA A 103 -2.15 7.39 -1.91
CA ALA A 103 -3.07 6.39 -2.45
C ALA A 103 -4.44 7.01 -2.78
N ALA A 104 -5.10 6.47 -3.79
CA ALA A 104 -6.47 6.88 -4.10
C ALA A 104 -7.42 6.51 -2.95
N GLU A 105 -8.40 7.38 -2.70
CA GLU A 105 -9.44 7.08 -1.72
C GLU A 105 -10.36 5.95 -2.21
N PRO A 106 -10.67 4.97 -1.36
CA PRO A 106 -11.55 3.87 -1.73
C PRO A 106 -12.99 4.39 -1.91
N GLY A 107 -13.42 4.55 -3.16
CA GLY A 107 -14.81 4.87 -3.52
C GLY A 107 -15.04 6.21 -4.22
N GLU A 108 -14.01 7.02 -4.46
CA GLU A 108 -14.09 8.13 -5.42
C GLU A 108 -13.90 7.58 -6.84
N ALA A 109 -14.98 7.60 -7.62
CA ALA A 109 -15.00 7.30 -9.06
C ALA A 109 -15.70 8.44 -9.79
#